data_AF-A0A968RPQ5-F1
#
_entry.id   AF-A0A968RPQ5-F1
#
_cell.length_a   1.000
_cell.length_b   1.000
_cell.length_c   1.000
_cell.angle_alpha   90.00
_cell.angle_beta   90.00
_cell.angle_gamma   90.00
#
_symmetry.space_group_name_H-M   'P 1'
#
loop_
_entity.id
_entity.type
_entity.pdbx_description
1 polymer ?
#
loop_
_entity_poly.entity_id
_entity_poly.type
_entity_poly.pdbx_seq_one_letter_code
_entity_poly.pdbx_strand_id
1 'polypeptide(L)'
;MKYNSQAIVSGLKTKDPKILQYLYTKYSGTIVGHVRKNSGSDEDAQEMIQVTILELWIAVQEGRYQEQGKLDQYVYQLAVNSWKEELRRRRNRPQQALDDTYLQVEDSGDLDLANAIVKDKYLQAIHQGIEQLGSPCNEIIQLYHLQK
;
A
#
# COMPACT_ATOMS: atom_id res chain seq x y z
N MET A 1 14.08 -14.09 -17.23
CA MET A 1 13.25 -15.31 -17.05
C MET A 1 11.79 -14.94 -17.20
N LYS A 2 10.99 -15.74 -17.91
CA LYS A 2 9.55 -15.53 -18.06
C LYS A 2 8.84 -16.59 -17.22
N TYR A 3 8.18 -16.20 -16.14
CA TYR A 3 7.36 -17.10 -15.34
C TYR A 3 5.95 -17.18 -15.95
N ASN A 4 5.36 -18.38 -15.95
CA ASN A 4 3.95 -18.53 -16.30
C ASN A 4 3.05 -18.04 -15.15
N SER A 5 1.76 -17.86 -15.43
CA SER A 5 0.83 -17.30 -14.45
C SER A 5 0.71 -18.19 -13.19
N GLN A 6 0.77 -19.52 -13.32
CA GLN A 6 0.73 -20.46 -12.19
C GLN A 6 1.91 -20.30 -11.25
N ALA A 7 3.13 -20.22 -11.80
CA ALA A 7 4.35 -20.04 -11.03
C ALA A 7 4.36 -18.69 -10.32
N ILE A 8 3.82 -17.64 -10.95
CA ILE A 8 3.66 -16.33 -10.32
C ILE A 8 2.70 -16.40 -9.14
N VAL A 9 1.52 -17.02 -9.31
CA VAL A 9 0.54 -17.16 -8.24
C VAL A 9 1.10 -17.98 -7.09
N SER A 10 1.74 -19.12 -7.38
CA SER A 10 2.38 -19.97 -6.37
C SER A 10 3.50 -19.22 -5.64
N GLY A 11 4.36 -18.52 -6.37
CA GLY A 11 5.43 -17.73 -5.79
C GLY A 11 4.96 -16.56 -4.93
N LEU A 12 3.88 -15.90 -5.31
CA LEU A 12 3.24 -14.86 -4.48
C LEU A 12 2.66 -15.45 -3.19
N LYS A 13 2.09 -16.66 -3.24
CA LYS A 13 1.62 -17.38 -2.04
C LYS A 13 2.76 -17.73 -1.08
N THR A 14 3.92 -18.13 -1.60
CA THR A 14 5.09 -18.49 -0.79
C THR A 14 6.02 -17.31 -0.47
N LYS A 15 5.70 -16.10 -0.94
CA LYS A 15 6.55 -14.90 -0.83
C LYS A 15 7.96 -15.11 -1.44
N ASP A 16 8.06 -15.84 -2.54
CA ASP A 16 9.33 -16.11 -3.23
C ASP A 16 9.99 -14.79 -3.69
N PRO A 17 11.20 -14.45 -3.17
CA PRO A 17 11.92 -13.24 -3.55
C PRO A 17 12.18 -13.12 -5.05
N LYS A 18 12.39 -14.24 -5.76
CA LYS A 18 12.65 -14.24 -7.21
C LYS A 18 11.43 -13.79 -8.00
N ILE A 19 10.24 -14.16 -7.52
CA ILE A 19 8.98 -13.79 -8.15
C ILE A 19 8.67 -12.33 -7.88
N LEU A 20 8.88 -11.86 -6.65
CA LEU A 20 8.74 -10.44 -6.31
C LEU A 20 9.70 -9.57 -7.14
N GLN A 21 10.97 -9.95 -7.25
CA GLN A 21 11.97 -9.24 -8.06
C GLN A 21 11.59 -9.23 -9.55
N TYR A 22 11.08 -10.35 -10.07
CA TYR A 22 10.60 -10.44 -11.44
C TYR A 22 9.41 -9.51 -11.69
N LEU A 23 8.41 -9.48 -10.80
CA LEU A 23 7.25 -8.62 -10.92
C LEU A 23 7.64 -7.13 -10.86
N TYR A 24 8.53 -6.78 -9.93
CA TYR A 24 9.10 -5.43 -9.85
C TYR A 24 9.74 -5.01 -11.16
N THR A 25 10.64 -5.83 -11.68
CA THR A 25 11.37 -5.54 -12.93
C THR A 25 10.43 -5.48 -14.14
N LYS A 26 9.43 -6.37 -14.19
CA LYS A 26 8.50 -6.47 -15.31
C LYS A 26 7.57 -5.27 -15.43
N TYR A 27 7.06 -4.76 -14.30
CA TYR A 27 6.00 -3.74 -14.32
C TYR A 27 6.48 -2.33 -14.02
N SER A 28 7.70 -2.14 -13.50
CA SER A 28 8.24 -0.83 -13.15
C SER A 28 8.14 0.18 -14.30
N GLY A 29 8.58 -0.17 -15.51
CA GLY A 29 8.52 0.73 -16.66
C GLY A 29 7.10 1.19 -17.01
N THR A 30 6.13 0.28 -16.97
CA THR A 30 4.71 0.58 -17.25
C THR A 30 4.11 1.50 -16.18
N ILE A 31 4.39 1.21 -14.91
CA ILE A 31 3.88 1.99 -13.77
C ILE A 31 4.49 3.39 -13.77
N VAL A 32 5.82 3.51 -13.93
CA VAL A 32 6.53 4.79 -14.05
C VAL A 32 5.97 5.62 -15.20
N GLY A 33 5.80 5.01 -16.38
CA GLY A 33 5.22 5.69 -17.54
C GLY A 33 3.80 6.19 -17.28
N HIS A 34 2.97 5.39 -16.61
CA HIS A 34 1.62 5.80 -16.23
C HIS A 34 1.63 6.97 -15.23
N VAL A 35 2.38 6.86 -14.13
CA VAL A 35 2.43 7.88 -13.07
C VAL A 35 2.95 9.21 -13.60
N ARG A 36 4.08 9.20 -14.34
CA ARG A 36 4.64 10.42 -14.96
C ARG A 36 3.67 11.09 -15.93
N LYS A 37 2.96 10.30 -16.73
CA LYS A 37 1.95 10.83 -17.67
C LYS A 37 0.75 11.47 -16.95
N ASN A 38 0.52 11.13 -15.68
CA ASN A 38 -0.64 11.54 -14.90
C ASN A 38 -0.23 12.34 -13.66
N SER A 39 0.72 13.27 -13.82
CA SER A 39 1.11 14.29 -12.82
C SER A 39 1.80 13.76 -11.57
N GLY A 40 2.46 12.60 -11.63
CA GLY A 40 3.28 12.08 -10.52
C GLY A 40 4.79 12.26 -10.75
N SER A 41 5.55 12.29 -9.65
CA SER A 41 7.01 12.34 -9.65
C SER A 41 7.66 10.95 -9.78
N ASP A 42 8.99 10.91 -9.78
CA ASP A 42 9.73 9.65 -9.77
C ASP A 42 9.62 8.94 -8.42
N GLU A 43 9.58 9.69 -7.33
CA GLU A 43 9.31 9.19 -5.98
C GLU A 43 7.91 8.57 -5.90
N ASP A 44 6.90 9.27 -6.44
CA ASP A 44 5.53 8.75 -6.54
C ASP A 44 5.50 7.43 -7.32
N ALA A 45 6.26 7.36 -8.41
CA ALA A 45 6.33 6.15 -9.22
C ALA A 45 6.98 4.97 -8.46
N GLN A 46 8.01 5.22 -7.65
CA GLN A 46 8.62 4.19 -6.79
C GLN A 46 7.62 3.67 -5.76
N GLU A 47 6.85 4.56 -5.14
CA GLU A 47 5.79 4.19 -4.20
C GLU A 47 4.71 3.35 -4.89
N MET A 48 4.25 3.78 -6.07
CA MET A 48 3.22 3.09 -6.84
C MET A 48 3.64 1.71 -7.31
N ILE A 49 4.91 1.47 -7.61
CA ILE A 49 5.40 0.11 -7.89
C ILE A 49 5.20 -0.80 -6.68
N GLN A 50 5.57 -0.33 -5.48
CA GLN A 50 5.44 -1.11 -4.26
C GLN A 50 3.97 -1.38 -3.91
N VAL A 51 3.13 -0.34 -3.95
CA VAL A 51 1.69 -0.45 -3.70
C VAL A 51 1.04 -1.43 -4.67
N THR A 52 1.33 -1.33 -5.96
CA THR A 52 0.77 -2.22 -6.97
C THR A 52 1.15 -3.69 -6.74
N ILE A 53 2.42 -3.96 -6.41
CA ILE A 53 2.89 -5.33 -6.13
C ILE A 53 2.26 -5.88 -4.85
N LEU A 54 2.11 -5.03 -3.82
CA LEU A 54 1.46 -5.40 -2.58
C LEU A 54 -0.03 -5.72 -2.80
N GLU A 55 -0.76 -4.88 -3.54
CA GLU A 55 -2.15 -5.14 -3.89
C GLU A 55 -2.32 -6.42 -4.71
N LEU A 56 -1.40 -6.70 -5.64
CA LEU A 56 -1.39 -7.95 -6.39
C LEU A 56 -1.18 -9.16 -5.45
N TRP A 57 -0.23 -9.05 -4.51
CA TRP A 57 0.01 -10.09 -3.52
C TRP A 57 -1.23 -10.35 -2.67
N ILE A 58 -1.88 -9.31 -2.14
CA ILE A 58 -3.13 -9.40 -1.37
C ILE A 58 -4.23 -10.05 -2.22
N ALA A 59 -4.41 -9.60 -3.47
CA ALA A 59 -5.42 -10.15 -4.36
C ALA A 59 -5.22 -11.66 -4.62
N VAL A 60 -3.97 -12.13 -4.66
CA VAL A 60 -3.65 -13.57 -4.75
C VAL A 60 -3.94 -14.31 -3.45
N GLN A 61 -3.61 -13.73 -2.28
CA GLN A 61 -3.90 -14.35 -0.99
C GLN A 61 -5.40 -14.52 -0.77
N GLU A 62 -6.18 -13.49 -1.08
CA GLU A 62 -7.63 -13.48 -0.93
C GLU A 62 -8.37 -14.22 -2.05
N GLY A 63 -7.66 -14.69 -3.07
CA GLY A 63 -8.25 -15.38 -4.22
C GLY A 63 -9.04 -14.47 -5.17
N ARG A 64 -8.96 -13.14 -5.02
CA ARG A 64 -9.52 -12.13 -5.94
C ARG A 64 -8.86 -12.17 -7.31
N TYR A 65 -7.59 -12.55 -7.36
CA TYR A 65 -6.89 -12.87 -8.60
C TYR A 65 -6.55 -14.36 -8.66
N GLN A 66 -6.94 -14.99 -9.77
CA GLN A 66 -6.63 -16.38 -10.08
C GLN A 66 -5.91 -16.46 -11.42
N GLU A 67 -5.31 -17.61 -11.70
CA GLU A 67 -4.54 -17.83 -12.93
C GLU A 67 -5.45 -17.80 -14.18
N GLN A 68 -5.67 -16.62 -14.75
CA GLN A 68 -6.58 -16.43 -15.89
C GLN A 68 -5.88 -15.94 -17.17
N GLY A 69 -4.54 -15.95 -17.20
CA GLY A 69 -3.75 -15.47 -18.35
C GLY A 69 -3.79 -13.96 -18.60
N LYS A 70 -4.46 -13.18 -17.74
CA LYS A 70 -4.64 -11.72 -17.88
C LYS A 70 -3.86 -10.91 -16.82
N LEU A 71 -2.74 -11.44 -16.34
CA LEU A 71 -1.95 -10.81 -15.28
C LEU A 71 -1.54 -9.37 -15.61
N ASP A 72 -1.08 -9.14 -16.84
CA ASP A 72 -0.58 -7.83 -17.25
C ASP A 72 -1.69 -6.77 -17.19
N GLN A 73 -2.90 -7.12 -17.64
CA GLN A 73 -4.07 -6.25 -17.58
C GLN A 73 -4.50 -6.00 -16.14
N TYR A 74 -4.50 -7.05 -15.31
CA TYR A 74 -4.86 -6.94 -13.90
C TYR A 74 -3.92 -6.01 -13.14
N VAL A 75 -2.60 -6.20 -13.30
CA VAL A 75 -1.58 -5.36 -12.67
C VAL A 75 -1.65 -3.92 -13.15
N TYR A 76 -1.87 -3.71 -14.44
CA TYR A 76 -2.09 -2.36 -14.97
C TYR A 76 -3.31 -1.70 -14.33
N GLN A 77 -4.42 -2.43 -14.16
CA GLN A 77 -5.62 -1.89 -13.55
C GLN A 77 -5.44 -1.57 -12.06
N LEU A 78 -4.70 -2.39 -11.31
CA LEU A 78 -4.29 -2.07 -9.94
C LEU A 78 -3.53 -0.73 -9.92
N ALA A 79 -2.44 -0.61 -10.70
CA ALA A 79 -1.63 0.61 -10.72
C ALA A 79 -2.44 1.87 -11.06
N VAL A 80 -3.34 1.79 -12.05
CA VAL A 80 -4.22 2.91 -12.44
C VAL A 80 -5.17 3.29 -11.30
N ASN A 81 -5.74 2.29 -10.62
CA ASN A 81 -6.68 2.54 -9.53
C ASN A 81 -5.97 3.11 -8.29
N SER A 82 -4.82 2.55 -7.91
CA SER A 82 -4.03 3.07 -6.79
C SER A 82 -3.58 4.50 -7.05
N TRP A 83 -3.13 4.83 -8.26
CA TRP A 83 -2.74 6.20 -8.60
C TRP A 83 -3.92 7.18 -8.59
N LYS A 84 -5.08 6.78 -9.12
CA LYS A 84 -6.31 7.60 -9.03
C LYS A 84 -6.72 7.87 -7.59
N GLU A 85 -6.62 6.86 -6.74
CA GLU A 85 -6.91 6.98 -5.33
C GLU A 85 -5.92 7.92 -4.63
N GLU A 86 -4.63 7.85 -4.97
CA GLU A 86 -3.61 8.77 -4.47
C GLU A 86 -3.87 10.22 -4.91
N LEU A 87 -4.20 10.46 -6.18
CA LEU A 87 -4.59 11.78 -6.66
C LEU A 87 -5.84 12.32 -5.93
N ARG A 88 -6.82 11.45 -5.65
CA ARG A 88 -8.01 11.81 -4.88
C ARG A 88 -7.64 12.20 -3.45
N ARG A 89 -6.73 11.46 -2.81
CA ARG A 89 -6.22 11.77 -1.47
C ARG A 89 -5.48 13.10 -1.43
N ARG A 90 -4.62 13.38 -2.41
CA ARG A 90 -3.91 14.66 -2.52
C ARG A 90 -4.87 15.83 -2.66
N ARG A 91 -5.89 15.69 -3.50
CA ARG A 91 -6.92 16.72 -3.70
C ARG A 91 -7.74 16.95 -2.43
N ASN A 92 -8.06 15.89 -1.71
CA ASN A 92 -8.89 15.95 -0.51
C ASN A 92 -8.08 16.25 0.76
N ARG A 93 -6.75 16.32 0.67
CA ARG A 93 -5.91 16.73 1.79
C ARG A 93 -6.20 18.22 2.02
N PRO A 94 -6.74 18.61 3.20
CA PRO A 94 -6.94 20.02 3.48
C PRO A 94 -5.60 20.72 3.31
N GLN A 95 -5.56 21.79 2.50
CA GLN A 95 -4.49 22.76 2.59
C GLN A 95 -4.60 23.37 4.00
N GLN A 96 -4.01 22.73 4.99
CA GLN A 96 -3.57 23.44 6.18
C GLN A 96 -2.45 24.35 5.69
N ALA A 97 -2.86 25.52 5.18
CA ALA A 97 -2.03 26.69 5.31
C ALA A 97 -1.61 26.73 6.78
N LEU A 98 -0.30 26.75 7.01
CA LEU A 98 0.26 27.07 8.31
C LEU A 98 -0.14 28.51 8.62
N ASP A 99 -1.35 28.70 9.13
CA ASP A 99 -1.80 29.96 9.69
C ASP A 99 -2.38 29.66 11.07
N ASP A 100 -1.77 30.30 12.07
CA ASP A 100 -1.79 30.00 13.50
C ASP A 100 -3.15 30.23 14.20
N THR A 101 -4.28 30.02 13.54
CA THR A 101 -5.58 30.41 14.09
C THR A 101 -6.54 29.24 14.22
N TYR A 102 -6.61 28.74 15.46
CA TYR A 102 -7.77 28.12 16.12
C TYR A 102 -8.54 27.01 15.38
N LEU A 103 -8.35 25.79 15.89
CA LEU A 103 -9.33 24.69 16.02
C LEU A 103 -10.76 25.04 15.59
N GLN A 104 -11.18 24.56 14.42
CA GLN A 104 -12.57 24.13 14.19
C GLN A 104 -12.56 22.82 13.41
N VAL A 105 -12.90 21.76 14.11
CA VAL A 105 -13.17 20.43 13.57
C VAL A 105 -14.60 20.48 13.03
N GLU A 106 -14.77 20.37 11.71
CA GLU A 106 -16.08 20.05 11.14
C GLU A 106 -16.12 18.60 10.66
N ASP A 107 -17.16 17.95 11.18
CA ASP A 107 -17.47 16.53 11.22
C ASP A 107 -17.94 16.01 9.85
N SER A 108 -17.23 14.99 9.31
CA SER A 108 -17.70 14.20 8.17
C SER A 108 -17.77 12.71 8.56
N GLY A 109 -18.72 12.42 9.47
CA GLY A 109 -18.77 11.23 10.32
C GLY A 109 -18.84 9.83 9.68
N ASP A 110 -19.23 9.66 8.41
CA ASP A 110 -19.50 8.29 7.89
C ASP A 110 -18.29 7.57 7.28
N LEU A 111 -17.42 8.29 6.53
CA LEU A 111 -16.23 7.69 5.92
C LEU A 111 -15.06 7.63 6.91
N ASP A 112 -14.99 8.62 7.82
CA ASP A 112 -13.99 8.69 8.88
C ASP A 112 -14.23 7.64 9.95
N LEU A 113 -15.48 7.27 10.26
CA LEU A 113 -15.75 6.21 11.22
C LEU A 113 -15.28 4.85 10.70
N ALA A 114 -15.53 4.52 9.43
CA ALA A 114 -15.06 3.27 8.84
C ALA A 114 -13.53 3.18 8.82
N ASN A 115 -12.85 4.28 8.45
CA ASN A 115 -11.40 4.35 8.44
C ASN A 115 -10.80 4.37 9.86
N ALA A 116 -11.44 5.04 10.81
CA ALA A 116 -11.05 5.04 12.22
C ALA A 116 -11.19 3.63 12.82
N ILE A 117 -12.26 2.91 12.52
CA ILE A 117 -12.46 1.52 12.97
C ILE A 117 -11.39 0.60 12.38
N VAL A 118 -11.06 0.74 11.09
CA VAL A 118 -10.01 -0.07 10.45
C VAL A 118 -8.63 0.25 11.04
N LYS A 119 -8.35 1.54 11.25
CA LYS A 119 -7.09 2.01 11.86
C LYS A 119 -6.96 1.54 13.31
N ASP A 120 -8.04 1.59 14.09
CA ASP A 120 -8.08 1.11 15.47
C ASP A 120 -7.85 -0.40 15.55
N LYS A 121 -8.49 -1.19 14.67
CA LYS A 121 -8.22 -2.63 14.55
C LYS A 121 -6.77 -2.93 14.18
N TYR A 122 -6.19 -2.15 13.27
CA TYR A 122 -4.80 -2.31 12.86
C TYR A 122 -3.83 -1.96 13.99
N LEU A 123 -4.10 -0.87 14.73
CA LEU A 123 -3.31 -0.47 15.91
C LEU A 123 -3.42 -1.51 17.03
N GLN A 124 -4.61 -2.05 17.29
CA GLN A 124 -4.80 -3.13 18.25
C GLN A 124 -4.04 -4.40 17.85
N ALA A 125 -4.06 -4.78 16.57
CA ALA A 125 -3.31 -5.93 16.09
C ALA A 125 -1.78 -5.74 16.22
N ILE A 126 -1.30 -4.52 15.96
CA ILE A 126 0.10 -4.15 16.21
C ILE A 126 0.42 -4.22 17.70
N HIS A 127 -0.39 -3.62 18.57
CA HIS A 127 -0.17 -3.65 20.02
C HIS A 127 -0.15 -5.08 20.55
N GLN A 128 -1.09 -5.93 20.14
CA GLN A 128 -1.10 -7.35 20.51
C GLN A 128 0.14 -8.09 19.99
N GLY A 129 0.59 -7.78 18.77
CA GLY A 129 1.82 -8.34 18.23
C GLY A 129 3.05 -7.90 19.02
N ILE A 130 3.08 -6.65 19.47
CA ILE A 130 4.16 -6.08 20.29
C ILE A 130 4.14 -6.68 21.71
N GLU A 131 2.97 -6.90 22.31
CA GLU A 131 2.82 -7.54 23.63
C GLU A 131 3.28 -9.01 23.62
N GLN A 132 3.16 -9.70 22.49
CA GLN A 132 3.65 -11.07 22.30
C GLN A 132 5.18 -11.13 22.11
N LEU A 133 5.83 -10.00 21.83
CA LEU A 133 7.28 -9.89 21.81
C LEU A 133 7.75 -9.57 23.23
N GLY A 134 8.40 -10.53 23.89
CA GLY A 134 8.87 -10.40 25.28
C GLY A 134 9.67 -9.11 25.57
N SER A 135 9.81 -8.82 26.87
CA SER A 135 10.17 -7.49 27.42
C SER A 135 11.37 -6.76 26.82
N PRO A 136 12.45 -7.36 26.28
CA PRO A 136 13.56 -6.58 25.75
C PRO A 136 13.26 -5.89 24.40
N CYS A 137 12.48 -6.52 23.52
CA CYS A 137 12.24 -5.99 22.17
C CYS A 137 11.14 -4.92 22.16
N ASN A 138 10.14 -5.06 23.03
CA ASN A 138 9.05 -4.11 23.20
C ASN A 138 9.58 -2.75 23.72
N GLU A 139 10.47 -2.78 24.70
CA GLU A 139 11.03 -1.57 25.32
C GLU A 139 11.83 -0.72 24.33
N ILE A 140 12.62 -1.36 23.44
CA ILE A 140 13.38 -0.68 22.38
C ILE A 140 12.45 0.00 21.36
N ILE A 141 11.37 -0.68 20.96
CA ILE A 141 10.41 -0.16 19.99
C ILE A 141 9.65 1.04 20.59
N GLN A 142 9.24 0.95 21.86
CA GLN A 142 8.55 2.06 22.55
C GLN A 142 9.46 3.28 22.73
N LEU A 143 10.71 3.08 23.13
CA LEU A 143 11.68 4.16 23.33
C LEU A 143 11.96 4.94 22.03
N TYR A 144 12.03 4.25 20.89
CA TYR A 144 12.29 4.90 19.60
C TYR A 144 11.11 5.76 19.11
N HIS A 145 9.87 5.34 19.39
CA HIS A 145 8.68 6.03 18.90
C HIS A 145 8.19 7.19 19.81
N LEU A 146 8.56 7.20 21.10
CA LEU A 146 8.12 8.21 22.08
C LEU A 146 9.13 9.36 22.32
N GLN A 147 10.29 9.35 21.64
CA GLN A 147 11.31 10.43 21.73
C GLN A 147 11.29 11.41 20.55
N LYS A 148 10.12 11.88 20.14
CA LYS A 148 10.01 13.11 19.33
C LYS A 148 9.18 14.15 20.05
#